data_AF-A0AAD4T565-F1
#
_entry.id   AF-A0AAD4T565-F1
#
_cell.length_a   1.000
_cell.length_b   1.000
_cell.length_c   1.000
_cell.angle_alpha   90.00
_cell.angle_beta   90.00
_cell.angle_gamma   90.00
#
_symmetry.space_group_name_H-M   'P 1'
#
loop_
_entity.id
_entity.type
_entity.pdbx_description
1 polymer ?
#
loop_
_entity_poly.entity_id
_entity_poly.type
_entity_poly.pdbx_seq_one_letter_code
_entity_poly.pdbx_strand_id
1 'polypeptide(L)' 'MKITPDADSCNGNLEVVILQNFKWHDFVFRMHKLYNRTHLSVQNISSRSVQSIEVEEITGSGSIHVQAPY' A
#
# COMPACT_ATOMS: atom_id res chain seq x y z
N MET A 1 -2.40 -8.13 10.96
CA MET A 1 -2.28 -8.59 9.56
C MET A 1 -1.03 -7.95 8.95
N LYS A 2 -0.14 -8.73 8.30
CA LYS A 2 1.12 -8.24 7.72
C LYS A 2 1.04 -8.37 6.20
N ILE A 3 0.78 -7.26 5.52
CA ILE A 3 0.60 -7.19 4.06
C ILE A 3 1.97 -7.25 3.37
N THR A 4 2.92 -6.39 3.77
CA THR A 4 4.28 -6.41 3.26
C THR A 4 5.09 -7.52 3.92
N PRO A 5 5.57 -8.55 3.17
CA PRO A 5 6.26 -9.71 3.74
C PRO A 5 7.47 -9.34 4.59
N ASP A 6 8.18 -8.28 4.20
CA ASP A 6 9.46 -7.87 4.78
C ASP A 6 9.33 -6.80 5.88
N ALA A 7 8.10 -6.42 6.26
CA ALA A 7 7.91 -5.43 7.32
C ALA A 7 8.48 -5.87 8.67
N ASP A 8 9.43 -5.11 9.19
CA ASP A 8 10.01 -5.32 10.51
C ASP A 8 9.57 -4.18 11.42
N SER A 9 8.79 -4.50 12.46
CA SER A 9 8.31 -3.51 13.42
C SER A 9 9.43 -2.88 14.26
N CYS A 10 10.62 -3.47 14.27
CA CYS A 10 11.76 -3.03 15.08
C CYS A 10 12.71 -2.09 14.32
N ASN A 11 12.63 -2.03 12.99
CA ASN A 11 13.58 -1.26 12.18
C ASN A 11 13.27 0.25 12.10
N GLY A 12 12.07 0.66 12.55
CA GLY A 12 11.63 2.05 12.57
C GLY A 12 11.22 2.62 11.20
N ASN A 13 11.20 1.80 10.15
CA ASN A 13 10.85 2.22 8.80
C ASN A 13 9.38 1.90 8.46
N LEU A 14 8.83 2.70 7.56
CA LEU A 14 7.55 2.46 6.89
C LEU A 14 7.81 1.60 5.65
N GLU A 15 7.26 0.38 5.65
CA GLU A 15 7.21 -0.44 4.44
C GLU A 15 6.00 -0.09 3.58
N VAL A 16 6.25 0.65 2.50
CA VAL A 16 5.23 1.20 1.62
C VAL A 16 5.09 0.33 0.37
N VAL A 17 3.85 -0.05 0.04
CA VAL A 17 3.50 -0.74 -1.21
C VAL A 17 2.63 0.19 -2.04
N ILE A 18 3.04 0.45 -3.28
CA ILE A 18 2.36 1.37 -4.19
C ILE A 18 1.79 0.55 -5.36
N LEU A 19 0.47 0.61 -5.51
CA LEU A 19 -0.25 0.05 -6.65
C LEU A 19 -0.46 1.14 -7.69
N GLN A 20 0.22 1.04 -8.83
CA GLN A 20 0.12 2.02 -9.92
C GLN A 20 -0.81 1.50 -11.03
N ASN A 21 -1.48 2.41 -11.74
CA ASN A 21 -2.35 2.10 -12.88
C ASN A 21 -3.38 1.01 -12.58
N PHE A 22 -3.97 1.08 -11.40
CA PHE A 22 -4.76 0.00 -10.83
C PHE A 22 -6.26 0.34 -10.92
N LYS A 23 -7.07 -0.58 -11.44
CA LYS A 23 -8.54 -0.42 -11.44
C LYS A 23 -9.11 -1.01 -10.16
N TRP A 24 -10.21 -0.45 -9.66
CA TRP A 24 -10.84 -0.92 -8.42
C TRP A 24 -11.22 -2.41 -8.47
N HIS A 25 -11.58 -2.95 -9.64
CA HIS A 25 -11.90 -4.38 -9.78
C HIS A 25 -10.65 -5.27 -9.76
N ASP A 26 -9.49 -4.78 -10.20
CA ASP A 26 -8.23 -5.51 -10.02
C ASP A 26 -7.94 -5.71 -8.53
N PHE A 27 -8.41 -4.80 -7.66
CA PHE A 27 -8.29 -4.92 -6.20
C PHE A 27 -8.97 -6.19 -5.73
N VAL A 28 -10.28 -6.29 -5.99
CA VAL A 28 -11.12 -7.42 -5.55
C VAL A 28 -10.54 -8.75 -6.03
N PHE A 29 -10.11 -8.82 -7.28
CA PHE A 29 -9.53 -10.04 -7.83
C PHE A 29 -8.16 -10.38 -7.26
N ARG A 30 -7.33 -9.39 -6.88
CA ARG A 30 -5.94 -9.60 -6.45
C ARG A 30 -5.74 -9.52 -4.93
N MET A 31 -6.79 -9.24 -4.16
CA MET A 31 -6.77 -9.19 -2.68
C MET A 31 -6.13 -10.44 -2.06
N HIS A 32 -6.46 -11.62 -2.58
CA HIS A 32 -5.87 -12.87 -2.10
C HIS A 32 -4.34 -12.90 -2.23
N LYS A 33 -3.74 -12.22 -3.23
CA LYS A 33 -2.28 -12.11 -3.40
C LYS A 33 -1.66 -11.09 -2.45
N LEU A 34 -2.38 -10.02 -2.11
CA LEU A 34 -1.96 -9.06 -1.09
C LEU A 34 -1.91 -9.74 0.28
N TYR A 35 -2.94 -10.50 0.62
CA TYR A 35 -3.02 -11.24 1.89
C TYR A 35 -2.06 -12.41 1.98
N ASN A 36 -1.84 -13.13 0.87
CA ASN A 36 -0.87 -14.22 0.81
C ASN A 36 0.57 -13.74 0.64
N ARG A 37 0.81 -12.42 0.68
CA ARG A 37 2.15 -11.79 0.57
C ARG A 37 2.88 -12.05 -0.76
N THR A 38 2.17 -12.48 -1.80
CA THR A 38 2.75 -12.72 -3.14
C THR A 38 2.57 -11.54 -4.08
N HIS A 39 2.03 -10.42 -3.60
CA HIS A 39 1.71 -9.25 -4.41
C HIS A 39 2.93 -8.57 -5.05
N LEU A 40 4.14 -8.70 -4.49
CA LEU A 40 5.36 -8.14 -5.09
C LEU A 40 5.69 -8.73 -6.48
N SER A 41 5.15 -9.91 -6.80
CA SER A 41 5.27 -10.53 -8.14
C SER A 41 4.26 -10.01 -9.17
N VAL A 42 3.35 -9.12 -8.75
CA VAL A 42 2.29 -8.60 -9.61
C VAL A 42 2.79 -7.35 -10.34
N GLN A 43 2.54 -7.30 -11.65
CA GLN A 43 2.88 -6.15 -12.48
C GLN A 43 2.26 -4.84 -11.93
N ASN A 44 3.01 -3.73 -12.04
CA ASN A 44 2.64 -2.39 -11.57
C ASN A 44 2.48 -2.27 -10.04
N ILE A 45 3.08 -3.19 -9.29
CA ILE A 45 3.29 -3.06 -7.86
C ILE A 45 4.75 -2.71 -7.62
N SER A 46 4.97 -1.71 -6.77
CA SER A 46 6.31 -1.37 -6.28
C SER A 46 6.31 -1.32 -4.76
N SER A 47 7.45 -1.62 -4.15
CA SER A 47 7.65 -1.55 -2.70
C SER A 47 8.86 -0.70 -2.36
N ARG A 48 8.79 0.04 -1.24
CA ARG A 48 9.89 0.85 -0.72
C ARG A 48 9.87 0.88 0.81
N SER A 49 11.04 0.76 1.42
CA SER A 49 11.27 1.06 2.84
C SER A 49 11.70 2.51 2.97
N VAL A 50 10.93 3.32 3.70
CA VAL A 50 11.20 4.77 3.90
C VAL A 50 11.00 5.18 5.35
N GLN A 51 11.62 6.28 5.77
CA GLN A 51 11.43 6.82 7.13
C GLN A 51 10.24 7.79 7.22
N SER A 52 9.86 8.40 6.10
CA SER A 52 8.72 9.31 6.01
C SER A 52 8.04 9.16 4.65
N ILE A 53 6.75 9.50 4.61
CA ILE A 53 5.94 9.55 3.39
C ILE A 53 5.12 10.84 3.41
N GLU A 54 5.09 11.54 2.29
CA GLU A 54 4.21 12.68 2.04
C GLU A 54 3.25 12.30 0.92
N VAL A 55 1.97 12.59 1.10
CA VAL A 55 0.89 12.20 0.18
C VAL A 55 0.12 13.45 -0.18
N GLU A 56 0.09 13.79 -1.47
CA GLU A 56 -0.69 14.89 -2.02
C GLU A 56 -1.79 14.35 -2.93
N GLU A 57 -2.98 14.95 -2.85
CA GLU A 57 -4.09 14.64 -3.75
C GLU A 57 -3.94 15.40 -5.07
N ILE A 58 -3.93 14.68 -6.20
CA ILE A 58 -3.76 15.29 -7.54
C ILE A 58 -5.12 15.69 -8.15
N THR A 59 -6.25 15.29 -7.54
CA THR A 59 -7.61 15.64 -7.99
C THR A 59 -8.19 16.78 -7.16
N GLY A 60 -8.61 17.88 -7.80
CA GLY A 60 -8.97 19.13 -7.13
C GLY A 60 -10.26 19.17 -6.30
N SER A 61 -10.74 18.08 -5.69
CA SER A 61 -11.94 18.16 -4.83
C SER A 61 -12.20 16.98 -3.86
N GLY A 62 -11.25 16.07 -3.59
CA GLY A 62 -11.53 14.84 -2.83
C GLY A 62 -10.81 14.74 -1.48
N SER A 63 -11.45 15.15 -0.39
CA SER A 63 -10.87 15.05 0.95
C SER A 63 -10.34 13.64 1.30
N ILE A 64 -9.04 13.53 1.58
CA ILE A 64 -8.43 12.31 2.14
C ILE A 64 -8.95 12.13 3.57
N HIS A 65 -9.80 11.14 3.78
CA HIS A 65 -10.29 10.79 5.11
C HIS A 65 -9.36 9.77 5.78
N VAL A 66 -8.50 10.25 6.68
CA VAL A 66 -7.73 9.39 7.58
C VAL A 66 -8.55 9.14 8.84
N GLN A 67 -9.14 7.95 8.95
CA GLN A 67 -9.82 7.55 10.18
C GLN A 67 -8.79 6.99 11.16
N ALA A 68 -8.53 7.72 12.25
CA ALA A 68 -7.76 7.20 13.38
C ALA A 68 -8.65 6.27 14.22
N PRO A 69 -8.12 5.15 14.74
CA PRO A 69 -8.86 4.32 15.69
C PRO A 69 -9.00 5.04 17.03
N TYR A 70 -10.18 4.90 17.64
CA TYR A 70 -10.47 5.31 19.02
C TYR A 70 -9.66 4.50 20.03
#